data_AF-A0A816QUT9-F1
#
_entry.id   AF-A0A816QUT9-F1
#
_cell.length_a   1.000
_cell.length_b   1.000
_cell.length_c   1.000
_cell.angle_alpha   90.00
_cell.angle_beta   90.00
_cell.angle_gamma   90.00
#
_symmetry.space_group_name_H-M   'P 1'
#
loop_
_entity.id
_entity.type
_entity.pdbx_description
1 polymer ?
#
loop_
_entity_poly.entity_id
_entity_poly.type
_entity_poly.pdbx_seq_one_letter_code
_entity_poly.pdbx_strand_id
1 'polypeptide(L)'
;MVKVELTSSSVRDELLNQKRIIVNYITYDIIEYLASANVLMCSKCMALGHFKKQCTQTKETCRTCGDQADDMKSHKCSKVEKCVRCGQNHNSSLLKCPVVKSFRSELTRKILQVNNQSSRDSRLLNKNIIFNSTKFPPPPPPKSSALSINPMTVKLNELINKLSEVKDRLVNLEAKHDKFEQFICDKNHYDETIIKNMNDMSNKYMILKKDVVQQNFFIERHENLFCKLLIPMTEDIFTFISTQNQDKKGNSVDADLKCRINRYFVQMKKVTEDKPFSS
;
A
#
# COMPACT_ATOMS: atom_id res chain seq x y z
N MET A 1 -5.45 2.63 -0.26
CA MET A 1 -6.32 3.55 0.51
C MET A 1 -7.43 3.99 -0.42
N VAL A 2 -8.69 3.64 -0.12
CA VAL A 2 -9.84 3.93 -0.99
C VAL A 2 -10.55 5.17 -0.46
N LYS A 3 -10.75 6.19 -1.30
CA LYS A 3 -11.52 7.38 -0.95
C LYS A 3 -12.99 7.11 -1.27
N VAL A 4 -13.85 7.25 -0.28
CA VAL A 4 -15.30 7.13 -0.45
C VAL A 4 -15.91 8.51 -0.23
N GLU A 5 -16.67 8.98 -1.21
CA GLU A 5 -17.40 10.25 -1.11
C GLU A 5 -18.84 9.94 -0.68
N LEU A 6 -19.28 10.55 0.42
CA LEU A 6 -20.61 10.36 0.99
C LEU A 6 -21.41 11.65 0.82
N THR A 7 -22.66 11.52 0.38
CA THR A 7 -23.58 12.64 0.17
C THR A 7 -24.24 13.14 1.46
N SER A 8 -24.38 12.27 2.46
CA SER A 8 -25.01 12.60 3.75
C SER A 8 -23.97 12.70 4.88
N SER A 9 -24.00 13.83 5.61
CA SER A 9 -23.14 14.04 6.79
C SER A 9 -23.45 13.04 7.91
N SER A 10 -24.71 12.64 8.09
CA SER A 10 -25.12 11.73 9.16
C SER A 10 -24.55 10.33 8.96
N VAL A 11 -24.58 9.83 7.72
CA VAL A 11 -24.04 8.51 7.36
C VAL A 11 -22.52 8.48 7.52
N ARG A 12 -21.83 9.58 7.21
CA ARG A 12 -20.39 9.71 7.48
C ARG A 12 -20.10 9.57 8.97
N ASP A 13 -20.83 10.28 9.82
CA ASP A 13 -20.57 10.30 11.27
C ASP A 13 -20.84 8.94 11.91
N GLU A 14 -21.85 8.23 11.43
CA GLU A 14 -22.14 6.84 11.82
C GLU A 14 -21.01 5.88 11.43
N LEU A 15 -20.53 5.96 10.18
CA LEU A 15 -19.42 5.13 9.68
C LEU A 15 -18.09 5.44 10.38
N LEU A 16 -17.81 6.71 10.69
CA LEU A 16 -16.64 7.10 11.48
C LEU A 16 -16.72 6.59 12.92
N ASN A 17 -17.92 6.50 13.50
CA ASN A 17 -18.12 5.97 14.84
C ASN A 17 -17.97 4.44 14.89
N GLN A 18 -18.43 3.74 13.85
CA GLN A 18 -18.28 2.29 13.69
C GLN A 18 -16.81 1.87 13.49
N LYS A 19 -15.95 2.76 12.98
CA LYS A 19 -14.50 2.61 12.74
C LYS A 19 -14.08 1.47 11.79
N ARG A 20 -14.99 0.55 11.46
CA ARG A 20 -14.75 -0.60 10.60
C ARG A 20 -15.97 -0.87 9.73
N ILE A 21 -15.71 -1.28 8.50
CA ILE A 21 -16.75 -1.80 7.59
C ILE A 21 -16.32 -3.14 7.01
N ILE A 22 -17.30 -3.97 6.70
CA ILE A 22 -17.10 -5.25 6.03
C ILE A 22 -17.62 -5.10 4.61
N VAL A 23 -16.74 -5.33 3.63
CA VAL A 23 -17.11 -5.36 2.21
C VAL A 23 -16.55 -6.65 1.62
N ASN A 24 -17.43 -7.50 1.05
CA ASN A 24 -17.06 -8.80 0.47
C ASN A 24 -16.21 -9.68 1.42
N TYR A 25 -16.64 -9.82 2.67
CA TYR A 25 -15.97 -10.61 3.71
C TYR A 25 -14.58 -10.11 4.13
N ILE A 26 -14.18 -8.92 3.69
CA ILE A 26 -12.93 -8.26 4.08
C ILE A 26 -13.26 -7.07 4.99
N THR A 27 -12.59 -6.99 6.13
CA THR A 27 -12.72 -5.88 7.09
C THR A 27 -11.79 -4.73 6.70
N TYR A 28 -12.33 -3.53 6.58
CA TYR A 28 -11.57 -2.31 6.34
C TYR A 28 -11.69 -1.37 7.54
N ASP A 29 -10.58 -0.79 7.96
CA ASP A 29 -10.59 0.29 8.95
C ASP A 29 -10.95 1.62 8.28
N ILE A 30 -11.91 2.33 8.87
CA ILE A 30 -12.34 3.64 8.41
C ILE A 30 -11.55 4.71 9.14
N ILE A 31 -10.88 5.56 8.37
CA ILE A 31 -10.21 6.76 8.88
C ILE A 31 -10.84 8.00 8.25
N GLU A 32 -11.02 9.04 9.07
CA GLU A 32 -11.45 10.35 8.58
C GLU A 32 -10.45 10.88 7.56
N TYR A 33 -10.97 11.27 6.39
CA TYR A 33 -10.14 11.91 5.37
C TYR A 33 -9.79 13.33 5.80
N LEU A 34 -8.55 13.52 6.23
CA LEU A 34 -7.97 14.83 6.50
C LEU A 34 -7.19 15.27 5.27
N ALA A 35 -7.67 16.31 4.56
CA ALA A 35 -6.97 16.85 3.40
C ALA A 35 -5.53 17.21 3.78
N SER A 36 -4.57 17.00 2.87
CA SER A 36 -3.13 17.27 3.04
C SER A 36 -2.78 18.76 3.19
N ALA A 37 -3.73 19.60 3.59
CA ALA A 37 -3.51 21.01 3.84
C ALA A 37 -2.52 21.19 4.99
N ASN A 38 -1.37 21.79 4.68
CA ASN A 38 -0.45 22.31 5.67
C ASN A 38 -1.18 23.40 6.45
N VAL A 39 -1.35 23.20 7.76
CA VAL A 39 -2.06 24.19 8.56
C VAL A 39 -1.18 25.40 8.74
N LEU A 40 -1.72 26.58 8.47
CA LEU A 40 -1.02 27.84 8.69
C LEU A 40 -0.63 27.95 10.17
N MET A 41 0.66 28.01 10.44
CA MET A 41 1.23 28.19 11.78
C MET A 41 1.94 29.54 11.84
N CYS A 42 1.61 30.34 12.86
CA CYS A 42 2.28 31.60 13.11
C CYS A 42 3.71 31.35 13.56
N SER A 43 4.70 31.95 12.89
CA SER A 43 6.11 31.81 13.25
C SER A 43 6.52 32.52 14.54
N LYS A 44 5.64 33.37 15.11
CA LYS A 44 5.89 34.12 16.35
C LYS A 44 5.42 33.35 17.59
N CYS A 45 4.16 32.92 17.58
CA CYS A 45 3.52 32.27 18.74
C CYS A 45 3.21 30.79 18.53
N MET A 46 3.52 30.24 17.35
CA MET A 46 3.21 28.85 16.98
C MET A 46 1.70 28.51 17.08
N ALA A 47 0.82 29.51 16.98
CA ALA A 47 -0.64 29.36 16.92
C ALA A 47 -1.14 29.06 15.49
N LEU A 48 -2.33 28.42 15.32
CA LEU A 48 -2.88 28.07 14.00
C LEU A 48 -3.68 29.28 13.48
N GLY A 49 -3.74 29.43 12.15
CA GLY A 49 -4.74 30.26 11.49
C GLY A 49 -4.43 31.75 11.33
N HIS A 50 -3.22 32.22 11.66
CA HIS A 50 -2.82 33.60 11.39
C HIS A 50 -1.33 33.74 11.02
N PHE A 51 -1.01 34.83 10.32
CA PHE A 51 0.35 35.21 9.96
C PHE A 51 1.02 36.04 11.06
N LYS A 52 2.37 36.08 11.07
CA LYS A 52 3.15 36.89 12.03
C LYS A 52 2.69 38.36 12.13
N LYS A 53 2.25 38.96 11.02
CA LYS A 53 1.75 40.35 10.96
C LYS A 53 0.45 40.59 11.71
N GLN A 54 -0.36 39.55 11.91
CA GLN A 54 -1.66 39.60 12.59
C GLN A 54 -1.59 39.03 14.01
N CYS A 55 -0.38 38.74 14.49
CA CYS A 55 -0.18 38.17 15.81
C CYS A 55 -0.24 39.27 16.87
N THR A 56 -1.12 39.11 17.85
CA THR A 56 -1.28 40.02 18.99
C THR A 56 -0.30 39.74 20.13
N GLN A 57 0.44 38.62 20.09
CA GLN A 57 1.41 38.29 21.12
C GLN A 57 2.65 39.16 20.99
N THR A 58 3.09 39.76 22.10
CA THR A 58 4.33 40.53 22.19
C THR A 58 5.56 39.62 22.21
N LYS A 59 5.51 38.53 22.99
CA LYS A 59 6.59 37.55 23.15
C LYS A 59 6.66 36.52 22.02
N GLU A 60 7.85 36.02 21.72
CA GLU A 60 8.05 34.93 20.77
C GLU A 60 8.06 33.58 21.51
N THR A 61 7.48 32.54 20.93
CA THR A 61 7.41 31.20 21.54
C THR A 61 8.41 30.26 20.87
N CYS A 62 9.21 29.55 21.68
CA CYS A 62 10.17 28.59 21.16
C CYS A 62 9.46 27.42 20.46
N ARG A 63 9.92 27.08 19.25
CA ARG A 63 9.36 25.97 18.46
C ARG A 63 9.56 24.60 19.12
N THR A 64 10.60 24.46 19.94
CA THR A 64 11.01 23.18 20.53
C THR A 64 10.41 23.00 21.92
N CYS A 65 10.70 23.89 22.88
CA CYS A 65 10.19 23.72 24.25
C CYS A 65 8.83 24.35 24.53
N GLY A 66 8.34 25.22 23.63
CA GLY A 66 7.05 25.89 23.79
C GLY A 66 7.03 27.04 24.80
N ASP A 67 8.19 27.43 25.34
CA ASP A 67 8.30 28.56 26.28
C ASP A 67 8.27 29.90 25.56
N GLN A 68 7.69 30.92 26.23
CA GLN A 68 7.67 32.29 25.74
C GLN A 68 8.93 33.03 26.18
N ALA A 69 9.59 33.69 25.23
CA ALA A 69 10.76 34.52 25.47
C ALA A 69 10.60 35.88 24.78
N ASP A 70 11.07 36.93 25.45
CA ASP A 70 11.14 38.28 24.88
C ASP A 70 12.25 38.38 23.82
N ASP A 71 13.38 37.67 24.04
CA ASP A 71 14.48 37.55 23.08
C ASP A 71 14.89 36.09 22.83
N MET A 72 14.60 35.57 21.63
CA MET A 72 14.88 34.18 21.26
C MET A 72 16.39 33.84 21.25
N LYS A 73 17.28 34.83 21.17
CA LYS A 73 18.74 34.66 21.24
C LYS A 73 19.27 34.37 22.66
N SER A 74 18.54 34.79 23.70
CA SER A 74 18.93 34.62 25.11
C SER A 74 18.26 33.41 25.77
N HIS A 75 17.32 32.79 25.07
CA HIS A 75 16.49 31.73 25.59
C HIS A 75 17.27 30.41 25.75
N LYS A 76 17.37 29.92 27.00
CA LYS A 76 17.89 28.57 27.30
C LYS A 76 16.81 27.53 27.00
N CYS A 77 16.84 26.99 25.78
CA CYS A 77 15.92 25.94 25.35
C CYS A 77 16.19 24.62 26.09
N SER A 78 15.16 24.07 26.73
CA SER A 78 15.21 22.78 27.43
C SER A 78 15.34 21.57 26.48
N LYS A 79 15.34 21.77 25.15
CA LYS A 79 15.38 20.74 24.07
C LYS A 79 14.30 19.65 24.11
N VAL A 80 13.46 19.59 25.14
CA VAL A 80 12.29 18.71 25.19
C VAL A 80 11.22 19.26 24.26
N GLU A 81 10.83 18.50 23.25
CA GLU A 81 9.76 18.89 22.33
C GLU A 81 8.42 18.90 23.06
N LYS A 82 7.86 20.08 23.32
CA LYS A 82 6.53 20.23 23.91
C LYS A 82 5.61 21.00 22.98
N CYS A 83 4.39 20.50 22.83
CA CYS A 83 3.38 21.21 22.09
C CYS A 83 2.82 22.35 22.95
N VAL A 84 2.85 23.57 22.42
CA VAL A 84 2.37 24.81 23.07
C VAL A 84 0.89 24.72 23.46
N ARG A 85 0.13 23.76 22.92
CA ARG A 85 -1.34 23.69 23.08
C ARG A 85 -1.85 22.52 23.88
N CYS A 86 -1.36 21.31 23.62
CA CYS A 86 -1.77 20.13 24.39
C CYS A 86 -0.81 19.81 25.53
N GLY A 87 0.34 20.49 25.62
CA GLY A 87 1.37 20.24 26.62
C GLY A 87 2.08 18.89 26.48
N GLN A 88 1.75 18.11 25.45
CA GLN A 88 2.30 16.77 25.23
C GLN A 88 3.68 16.83 24.57
N ASN A 89 4.43 15.73 24.73
CA ASN A 89 5.80 15.58 24.22
C ASN A 89 5.82 15.33 22.70
N HIS A 90 5.47 16.34 21.92
CA HIS A 90 5.61 16.34 20.47
C HIS A 90 5.67 17.77 19.92
N ASN A 91 6.32 17.95 18.78
CA ASN A 91 6.28 19.20 18.01
C ASN A 91 4.83 19.70 17.76
N SER A 92 4.62 21.01 17.87
CA SER A 92 3.33 21.67 17.61
C SER A 92 2.84 21.53 16.16
N SER A 93 3.71 21.10 15.23
CA SER A 93 3.38 20.83 13.83
C SER A 93 3.05 19.37 13.52
N LEU A 94 3.21 18.43 14.48
CA LEU A 94 2.97 17.01 14.23
C LEU A 94 1.49 16.71 13.99
N LEU A 95 1.21 15.94 12.94
CA LEU A 95 -0.16 15.54 12.55
C LEU A 95 -0.87 14.68 13.61
N LYS A 96 -0.12 14.08 14.54
CA LYS A 96 -0.65 13.28 15.65
C LYS A 96 -1.20 14.12 16.81
N CYS A 97 -1.05 15.45 16.78
CA CYS A 97 -1.59 16.33 17.80
C CYS A 97 -3.14 16.37 17.72
N PRO A 98 -3.87 16.10 18.82
CA PRO A 98 -5.34 16.11 18.82
C PRO A 98 -5.94 17.48 18.45
N VAL A 99 -5.27 18.57 18.84
CA VAL A 99 -5.70 19.95 18.55
C VAL A 99 -5.48 20.33 17.08
N VAL A 100 -4.38 19.86 16.49
CA VAL A 100 -4.13 20.07 15.05
C VAL A 100 -5.10 19.23 14.21
N LYS A 101 -5.42 18.02 14.68
CA LYS A 101 -6.40 17.14 14.04
C LYS A 101 -7.79 17.78 14.00
N SER A 102 -8.29 18.30 15.11
CA SER A 102 -9.62 18.94 15.18
C SER A 102 -9.70 20.23 14.34
N PHE A 103 -8.64 21.04 14.33
CA PHE A 103 -8.62 22.25 13.50
C PHE A 103 -8.59 21.91 12.00
N ARG A 104 -7.90 20.82 11.62
CA ARG A 104 -7.89 20.33 10.23
C ARG A 104 -9.26 19.79 9.81
N SER A 105 -9.90 18.99 10.66
CA SER A 105 -11.25 18.49 10.35
C SER A 105 -12.24 19.64 10.20
N GLU A 106 -12.14 20.70 11.02
CA GLU A 106 -12.99 21.88 10.88
C GLU A 106 -12.71 22.70 9.60
N LEU A 107 -11.43 22.89 9.23
CA LEU A 107 -11.05 23.52 7.96
C LEU A 107 -11.55 22.73 6.76
N THR A 108 -11.33 21.41 6.76
CA THR A 108 -11.81 20.51 5.71
C THR A 108 -13.34 20.56 5.64
N ARG A 109 -14.05 20.56 6.78
CA ARG A 109 -15.50 20.75 6.83
C ARG A 109 -15.94 22.06 6.17
N LYS A 110 -15.29 23.18 6.47
CA LYS A 110 -15.61 24.49 5.87
C LYS A 110 -15.40 24.48 4.36
N ILE A 111 -14.28 23.93 3.87
CA ILE A 111 -13.99 23.85 2.43
C ILE A 111 -15.02 22.97 1.69
N LEU A 112 -15.35 21.81 2.25
CA LEU A 112 -16.32 20.89 1.66
C LEU A 112 -17.76 21.45 1.68
N GLN A 113 -18.13 22.25 2.68
CA GLN A 113 -19.42 22.93 2.73
C GLN A 113 -19.53 24.06 1.70
N VAL A 114 -18.49 24.86 1.50
CA VAL A 114 -18.48 25.97 0.54
C VAL A 114 -18.64 25.49 -0.90
N ASN A 115 -18.03 24.36 -1.27
CA ASN A 115 -18.16 23.79 -2.61
C ASN A 115 -19.56 23.23 -2.91
N ASN A 116 -20.35 22.85 -1.88
CA ASN A 116 -21.75 22.45 -2.08
C ASN A 116 -22.72 23.64 -2.18
N GLN A 117 -22.29 24.84 -1.75
CA GLN A 117 -23.11 26.06 -1.80
C GLN A 117 -22.89 26.89 -3.07
N SER A 118 -21.81 26.66 -3.83
CA SER A 118 -21.37 27.53 -4.94
C SER A 118 -22.22 27.47 -6.22
N SER A 119 -23.36 26.76 -6.21
CA SER A 119 -24.25 26.66 -7.38
C SER A 119 -25.55 27.47 -7.26
N ARG A 120 -25.75 28.31 -6.23
CA ARG A 120 -27.01 29.07 -6.07
C ARG A 120 -26.93 30.60 -5.91
N ASP A 121 -25.81 31.19 -5.49
CA ASP A 121 -25.80 32.61 -5.08
C ASP A 121 -24.97 33.59 -5.94
N SER A 122 -24.71 33.28 -7.22
CA SER A 122 -24.04 34.21 -8.14
C SER A 122 -24.96 35.24 -8.85
N ARG A 123 -26.22 35.42 -8.39
CA ARG A 123 -27.18 36.37 -9.01
C ARG A 123 -27.59 37.59 -8.17
N LEU A 124 -26.95 37.88 -7.03
CA LEU A 124 -27.36 39.00 -6.15
C LEU A 124 -26.27 40.04 -5.84
N LEU A 125 -25.34 40.28 -6.77
CA LEU A 125 -24.47 41.46 -6.69
C LEU A 125 -24.30 42.17 -8.04
N ASN A 126 -25.42 42.47 -8.71
CA ASN A 126 -25.45 43.48 -9.75
C ASN A 126 -26.15 44.74 -9.19
N LYS A 127 -25.44 45.46 -8.31
CA LYS A 127 -25.88 46.80 -7.90
C LYS A 127 -25.58 47.75 -9.07
N ASN A 128 -26.65 48.23 -9.70
CA ASN A 128 -26.68 49.26 -10.73
C ASN A 128 -25.70 50.41 -10.42
N ILE A 129 -24.57 50.45 -11.12
CA ILE A 129 -23.76 51.67 -11.24
C ILE A 129 -24.35 52.43 -12.42
N ILE A 130 -25.13 53.47 -12.12
CA ILE A 130 -25.66 54.39 -13.14
C ILE A 130 -24.52 55.32 -13.56
N PHE A 131 -24.03 55.14 -14.79
CA PHE A 131 -23.01 55.98 -15.40
C PHE A 131 -23.67 57.28 -15.91
N ASN A 132 -23.27 58.45 -15.38
CA ASN A 132 -23.81 59.74 -15.82
C ASN A 132 -22.80 60.47 -16.72
N SER A 133 -23.15 60.62 -18.00
CA SER A 133 -22.24 60.98 -19.11
C SER A 133 -21.86 62.48 -19.19
N THR A 134 -22.37 63.35 -18.30
CA THR A 134 -22.35 64.81 -18.53
C THR A 134 -21.28 65.61 -17.77
N LYS A 135 -20.30 64.97 -17.12
CA LYS A 135 -19.20 65.67 -16.42
C LYS A 135 -17.81 65.10 -16.73
N PHE A 136 -17.41 65.12 -17.99
CA PHE A 136 -16.02 64.86 -18.39
C PHE A 136 -15.35 66.17 -18.87
N PRO A 137 -14.21 66.59 -18.29
CA PRO A 137 -13.43 67.72 -18.81
C PRO A 137 -12.75 67.34 -20.14
N PRO A 138 -12.59 68.28 -21.09
CA PRO A 138 -12.03 67.97 -22.40
C PRO A 138 -10.52 67.64 -22.32
N PRO A 139 -10.03 66.68 -23.13
CA PRO A 139 -8.63 66.25 -23.12
C PRO A 139 -7.70 67.29 -23.76
N PRO A 140 -6.45 67.41 -23.29
CA PRO A 140 -5.47 68.34 -23.84
C PRO A 140 -4.97 67.91 -25.24
N PRO A 141 -4.56 68.87 -26.10
CA PRO A 141 -4.13 68.59 -27.47
C PRO A 141 -2.77 67.88 -27.54
N PRO A 142 -2.52 67.09 -28.62
CA PRO A 142 -1.41 66.15 -28.70
C PRO A 142 -0.08 66.88 -28.93
N LYS A 143 0.90 66.63 -28.05
CA LYS A 143 2.31 66.95 -28.30
C LYS A 143 2.96 65.77 -29.01
N SER A 144 3.48 66.03 -30.20
CA SER A 144 4.30 65.11 -30.99
C SER A 144 5.42 64.53 -30.14
N SER A 145 5.39 63.22 -29.93
CA SER A 145 6.42 62.47 -29.21
C SER A 145 6.63 61.13 -29.90
N ALA A 146 7.89 60.78 -30.06
CA ALA A 146 8.44 59.61 -30.74
C ALA A 146 7.69 58.29 -30.50
N LEU A 147 7.74 57.39 -31.50
CA LEU A 147 7.50 55.93 -31.45
C LEU A 147 7.03 55.41 -30.08
N SER A 148 5.77 55.70 -29.75
CA SER A 148 5.13 55.16 -28.56
C SER A 148 4.74 53.72 -28.87
N ILE A 149 5.56 52.77 -28.44
CA ILE A 149 5.18 51.36 -28.41
C ILE A 149 3.86 51.28 -27.63
N ASN A 150 2.76 51.03 -28.33
CA ASN A 150 1.44 51.02 -27.72
C ASN A 150 1.41 49.95 -26.61
N PRO A 151 1.11 50.30 -25.35
CA PRO A 151 1.14 49.34 -24.25
C PRO A 151 0.15 48.19 -24.44
N MET A 152 -0.87 48.39 -25.28
CA MET A 152 -1.81 47.35 -25.68
C MET A 152 -1.17 46.30 -26.61
N THR A 153 -0.26 46.68 -27.53
CA THR A 153 0.39 45.72 -28.44
C THR A 153 1.43 44.87 -27.72
N VAL A 154 2.11 45.44 -26.71
CA VAL A 154 3.02 44.68 -25.81
C VAL A 154 2.25 43.63 -25.03
N LYS A 155 1.10 44.00 -24.44
CA LYS A 155 0.24 43.05 -23.70
C LYS A 155 -0.35 41.98 -24.62
N LEU A 156 -0.69 42.32 -25.86
CA LEU A 156 -1.18 41.35 -26.85
C LEU A 156 -0.10 40.32 -27.20
N ASN A 157 1.13 40.78 -27.46
CA ASN A 157 2.27 39.91 -27.73
C ASN A 157 2.62 39.02 -26.51
N GLU A 158 2.55 39.57 -25.29
CA GLU A 158 2.75 38.80 -24.06
C GLU A 158 1.67 37.71 -23.89
N LEU A 159 0.41 38.02 -24.23
CA LEU A 159 -0.69 37.06 -24.21
C LEU A 159 -0.48 35.95 -25.25
N ILE A 160 -0.07 36.29 -26.47
CA ILE A 160 0.20 35.32 -27.54
C ILE A 160 1.33 34.37 -27.12
N ASN A 161 2.40 34.90 -26.52
CA ASN A 161 3.50 34.08 -26.02
C ASN A 161 3.05 33.13 -24.90
N LYS A 162 2.22 33.61 -23.95
CA LYS A 162 1.65 32.76 -22.89
C LYS A 162 0.71 31.69 -23.45
N LEU A 163 -0.08 32.01 -24.47
CA LEU A 163 -0.95 31.04 -25.13
C LEU A 163 -0.14 29.98 -25.90
N SER A 164 0.98 30.37 -26.52
CA SER A 164 1.90 29.42 -27.15
C SER A 164 2.51 28.49 -26.10
N GLU A 165 2.96 29.02 -24.96
CA GLU A 165 3.52 28.22 -23.88
C GLU A 165 2.49 27.23 -23.31
N VAL A 166 1.23 27.65 -23.16
CA VAL A 166 0.14 26.76 -22.73
C VAL A 166 -0.12 25.68 -23.76
N LYS A 167 -0.10 26.00 -25.06
CA LYS A 167 -0.24 25.00 -26.13
C LYS A 167 0.89 23.97 -26.09
N ASP A 168 2.14 24.41 -25.95
CA ASP A 168 3.29 23.50 -25.88
C ASP A 168 3.22 22.59 -24.64
N ARG A 169 2.75 23.13 -23.50
CA ARG A 169 2.49 22.33 -22.29
C ARG A 169 1.37 21.31 -22.51
N LEU A 170 0.30 21.66 -23.22
CA LEU A 170 -0.80 20.74 -23.53
C LEU A 170 -0.33 19.61 -24.45
N VAL A 171 0.43 19.90 -25.50
CA VAL A 171 1.00 18.88 -26.40
C VAL A 171 1.94 17.93 -25.63
N ASN A 172 2.75 18.46 -24.74
CA ASN A 172 3.62 17.63 -23.88
C ASN A 172 2.82 16.80 -22.87
N LEU A 173 1.69 17.33 -22.38
CA LEU A 173 0.80 16.59 -21.49
C LEU A 173 0.11 15.44 -22.23
N GLU A 174 -0.35 15.68 -23.46
CA GLU A 174 -0.95 14.68 -24.34
C GLU A 174 0.04 13.55 -24.64
N ALA A 175 1.28 13.87 -25.04
CA ALA A 175 2.31 12.87 -25.27
C ALA A 175 2.68 12.07 -24.00
N LYS A 176 2.56 12.66 -22.80
CA LYS A 176 2.74 11.95 -21.53
C LYS A 176 1.56 11.06 -21.19
N HIS A 177 0.35 11.51 -21.51
CA HIS A 177 -0.87 10.75 -21.35
C HIS A 177 -0.83 9.48 -22.20
N ASP A 178 -0.44 9.58 -23.46
CA ASP A 178 -0.34 8.41 -24.36
C ASP A 178 0.68 7.38 -23.85
N LYS A 179 1.84 7.86 -23.35
CA LYS A 179 2.84 6.98 -22.73
C LYS A 179 2.32 6.32 -21.46
N PHE A 180 1.49 7.02 -20.69
CA PHE A 180 0.87 6.46 -19.50
C PHE A 180 -0.17 5.40 -19.86
N GLU A 181 -1.03 5.64 -20.84
CA GLU A 181 -1.98 4.64 -21.34
C GLU A 181 -1.27 3.40 -21.87
N GLN A 182 -0.19 3.56 -22.65
CA GLN A 182 0.63 2.45 -23.11
C GLN A 182 1.21 1.66 -21.92
N PHE A 183 1.72 2.36 -20.91
CA PHE A 183 2.25 1.72 -19.70
C PHE A 183 1.18 0.93 -18.94
N ILE A 184 -0.06 1.45 -18.84
CA ILE A 184 -1.17 0.75 -18.19
C ILE A 184 -1.53 -0.50 -18.98
N CYS A 185 -1.63 -0.42 -20.30
CA CYS A 185 -1.87 -1.58 -21.17
C CYS A 185 -0.80 -2.65 -21.02
N ASP A 186 0.48 -2.26 -21.08
CA ASP A 186 1.62 -3.18 -20.94
C ASP A 186 1.63 -3.84 -19.56
N LYS A 187 1.32 -3.06 -18.50
CA LYS A 187 1.28 -3.58 -17.13
C LYS A 187 0.13 -4.57 -16.94
N ASN A 188 -1.06 -4.26 -17.48
CA ASN A 188 -2.21 -5.17 -17.42
C ASN A 188 -1.91 -6.48 -18.15
N HIS A 189 -1.31 -6.42 -19.35
CA HIS A 189 -0.92 -7.62 -20.09
C HIS A 189 0.12 -8.47 -19.36
N TYR A 190 1.09 -7.82 -18.72
CA TYR A 190 2.07 -8.50 -17.88
C TYR A 190 1.41 -9.17 -16.67
N ASP A 191 0.47 -8.50 -16.01
CA ASP A 191 -0.25 -9.05 -14.86
C ASP A 191 -1.14 -10.24 -15.27
N GLU A 192 -1.81 -10.19 -16.43
CA GLU A 192 -2.54 -11.33 -17.02
C GLU A 192 -1.63 -12.54 -17.27
N THR A 193 -0.42 -12.29 -17.79
CA THR A 193 0.58 -13.33 -18.05
C THR A 193 1.04 -14.00 -16.75
N ILE A 194 1.24 -13.20 -15.67
CA ILE A 194 1.57 -13.73 -14.35
C ILE A 194 0.44 -14.61 -13.82
N ILE A 195 -0.81 -14.15 -13.91
CA ILE A 195 -1.98 -14.90 -13.43
C ILE A 195 -2.07 -16.25 -14.15
N LYS A 196 -1.89 -16.25 -15.47
CA LYS A 196 -1.87 -17.48 -16.27
C LYS A 196 -0.75 -18.43 -15.81
N ASN A 197 0.46 -17.93 -15.65
CA ASN A 197 1.59 -18.74 -15.19
C ASN A 197 1.36 -19.30 -13.77
N MET A 198 0.78 -18.52 -12.86
CA MET A 198 0.45 -18.99 -11.51
C MET A 198 -0.62 -20.09 -11.54
N ASN A 199 -1.65 -19.94 -12.37
CA ASN A 199 -2.69 -20.96 -12.54
C ASN A 199 -2.11 -22.25 -13.13
N ASP A 200 -1.27 -22.15 -14.16
CA ASP A 200 -0.58 -23.30 -14.75
C ASP A 200 0.32 -24.00 -13.72
N MET A 201 1.00 -23.22 -12.88
CA MET A 201 1.87 -23.76 -11.83
C MET A 201 1.07 -24.47 -10.73
N SER A 202 -0.06 -23.89 -10.33
CA SER A 202 -1.00 -24.49 -9.39
C SER A 202 -1.58 -25.81 -9.93
N ASN A 203 -1.98 -25.85 -11.20
CA ASN A 203 -2.50 -27.06 -11.85
C ASN A 203 -1.45 -28.17 -11.89
N LYS A 204 -0.21 -27.86 -12.28
CA LYS A 204 0.90 -28.82 -12.26
C LYS A 204 1.17 -29.34 -10.86
N TYR A 205 1.13 -28.48 -9.85
CA TYR A 205 1.29 -28.90 -8.45
C TYR A 205 0.18 -29.88 -8.03
N MET A 206 -1.07 -29.63 -8.39
CA MET A 206 -2.18 -30.52 -8.06
C MET A 206 -2.07 -31.88 -8.74
N ILE A 207 -1.63 -31.92 -10.00
CA ILE A 207 -1.37 -33.17 -10.73
C ILE A 207 -0.24 -33.94 -10.04
N LEU A 208 0.90 -33.28 -9.80
CA LEU A 208 2.05 -33.92 -9.15
C LEU A 208 1.70 -34.45 -7.76
N LYS A 209 0.92 -33.69 -6.99
CA LYS A 209 0.44 -34.13 -5.68
C LYS A 209 -0.41 -35.40 -5.78
N LYS A 210 -1.29 -35.50 -6.77
CA LYS A 210 -2.09 -36.69 -7.02
C LYS A 210 -1.22 -37.88 -7.41
N ASP A 211 -0.23 -37.65 -8.28
CA ASP A 211 0.70 -38.69 -8.74
C ASP A 211 1.54 -39.23 -7.58
N VAL A 212 2.03 -38.37 -6.69
CA VAL A 212 2.78 -38.78 -5.48
C VAL A 212 1.92 -39.63 -4.56
N VAL A 213 0.66 -39.24 -4.31
CA VAL A 213 -0.26 -40.04 -3.49
C VAL A 213 -0.51 -41.41 -4.13
N GLN A 214 -0.70 -41.45 -5.44
CA GLN A 214 -0.91 -42.69 -6.17
C GLN A 214 0.33 -43.60 -6.14
N GLN A 215 1.53 -43.04 -6.33
CA GLN A 215 2.79 -43.78 -6.23
C GLN A 215 3.02 -44.33 -4.82
N ASN A 216 2.76 -43.53 -3.78
CA ASN A 216 2.87 -43.99 -2.39
C ASN A 216 1.93 -45.17 -2.10
N PHE A 217 0.70 -45.14 -2.63
CA PHE A 217 -0.22 -46.27 -2.49
C PHE A 217 0.33 -47.54 -3.15
N PHE A 218 0.95 -47.43 -4.33
CA PHE A 218 1.57 -48.59 -4.98
C PHE A 218 2.76 -49.11 -4.16
N ILE A 219 3.62 -48.22 -3.65
CA ILE A 219 4.76 -48.60 -2.81
C ILE A 219 4.27 -49.34 -1.57
N GLU A 220 3.29 -48.81 -0.85
CA GLU A 220 2.73 -49.45 0.35
C GLU A 220 2.11 -50.83 0.03
N ARG A 221 1.43 -50.95 -1.13
CA ARG A 221 0.92 -52.24 -1.61
C ARG A 221 2.06 -53.21 -1.89
N HIS A 222 3.12 -52.77 -2.56
CA HIS A 222 4.27 -53.60 -2.85
C HIS A 222 4.98 -54.03 -1.56
N GLU A 223 5.25 -53.11 -0.63
CA GLU A 223 5.83 -53.42 0.68
C GLU A 223 4.98 -54.45 1.42
N ASN A 224 3.65 -54.32 1.42
CA ASN A 224 2.75 -55.31 2.01
C ASN A 224 2.86 -56.68 1.31
N LEU A 225 2.93 -56.73 -0.02
CA LEU A 225 3.09 -57.99 -0.77
C LEU A 225 4.44 -58.64 -0.47
N PHE A 226 5.52 -57.87 -0.44
CA PHE A 226 6.84 -58.36 -0.10
C PHE A 226 6.85 -58.94 1.33
N CYS A 227 6.40 -58.15 2.32
CA CYS A 227 6.46 -58.55 3.72
C CYS A 227 5.50 -59.69 4.08
N LYS A 228 4.31 -59.76 3.47
CA LYS A 228 3.29 -60.76 3.85
C LYS A 228 3.34 -62.04 3.04
N LEU A 229 3.87 -62.01 1.82
CA LEU A 229 3.88 -63.17 0.92
C LEU A 229 5.28 -63.60 0.57
N LEU A 230 6.07 -62.72 -0.06
CA LEU A 230 7.37 -63.13 -0.61
C LEU A 230 8.37 -63.48 0.47
N ILE A 231 8.48 -62.68 1.54
CA ILE A 231 9.42 -62.94 2.64
C ILE A 231 9.09 -64.25 3.35
N PRO A 232 7.85 -64.50 3.82
CA PRO A 232 7.50 -65.78 4.45
C PRO A 232 7.68 -66.97 3.50
N MET A 233 7.29 -66.83 2.22
CA MET A 233 7.44 -67.91 1.24
C MET A 233 8.93 -68.26 1.02
N THR A 234 9.81 -67.26 0.95
CA THR A 234 11.26 -67.52 0.86
C THR A 234 11.82 -68.14 2.13
N GLU A 235 11.30 -67.77 3.30
CA GLU A 235 11.68 -68.33 4.59
C GLU A 235 11.30 -69.81 4.69
N ASP A 236 10.09 -70.17 4.23
CA ASP A 236 9.60 -71.55 4.14
C ASP A 236 10.47 -72.39 3.19
N ILE A 237 10.81 -71.84 2.01
CA ILE A 237 11.69 -72.50 1.04
C ILE A 237 13.08 -72.73 1.64
N PHE A 238 13.66 -71.74 2.31
CA PHE A 238 14.97 -71.89 2.95
C PHE A 238 14.95 -72.90 4.10
N THR A 239 13.85 -72.94 4.86
CA THR A 239 13.64 -73.94 5.92
C THR A 239 13.54 -75.34 5.32
N PHE A 240 12.79 -75.50 4.22
CA PHE A 240 12.67 -76.76 3.50
C PHE A 240 14.01 -77.24 2.91
N ILE A 241 14.78 -76.36 2.27
CA ILE A 241 16.11 -76.73 1.75
C ILE A 241 17.06 -77.11 2.90
N SER A 242 16.96 -76.42 4.04
CA SER A 242 17.77 -76.70 5.22
C SER A 242 17.43 -78.04 5.90
N THR A 243 16.18 -78.50 5.82
CA THR A 243 15.78 -79.83 6.33
C THR A 243 16.21 -80.94 5.38
N GLN A 244 16.15 -80.73 4.06
CA GLN A 244 16.62 -81.69 3.07
C GLN A 244 18.16 -81.82 3.06
N ASN A 245 18.89 -80.78 3.48
CA ASN A 245 20.35 -80.78 3.55
C ASN A 245 20.91 -81.40 4.87
N GLN A 246 20.16 -82.29 5.51
CA GLN A 246 20.58 -82.99 6.74
C GLN A 246 20.60 -84.50 6.52
N ASP A 247 21.66 -85.17 6.98
CA ASP A 247 21.73 -86.62 7.04
C ASP A 247 20.84 -87.18 8.17
N LYS A 248 20.56 -88.49 8.20
CA LYS A 248 19.78 -89.20 9.22
C LYS A 248 20.28 -89.01 10.66
N LYS A 249 21.49 -88.46 10.82
CA LYS A 249 22.15 -88.12 12.10
C LYS A 249 22.11 -86.62 12.45
N GLY A 250 21.47 -85.78 11.63
CA GLY A 250 21.35 -84.32 11.85
C GLY A 250 22.56 -83.49 11.40
N ASN A 251 23.56 -84.10 10.76
CA ASN A 251 24.73 -83.40 10.23
C ASN A 251 24.41 -82.80 8.86
N SER A 252 24.93 -81.60 8.56
CA SER A 252 24.73 -80.98 7.25
C SER A 252 25.45 -81.77 6.16
N VAL A 253 24.74 -82.14 5.11
CA VAL A 253 25.31 -82.88 3.97
C VAL A 253 26.24 -81.95 3.17
N ASP A 254 25.83 -80.69 3.00
CA ASP A 254 26.64 -79.62 2.42
C ASP A 254 26.70 -78.41 3.38
N ALA A 255 27.87 -78.24 4.00
CA ALA A 255 28.14 -77.18 4.96
C ALA A 255 28.23 -75.78 4.31
N ASP A 256 28.65 -75.68 3.04
CA ASP A 256 28.73 -74.42 2.32
C ASP A 256 27.34 -73.91 1.96
N LEU A 257 26.47 -74.80 1.46
CA LEU A 257 25.08 -74.50 1.18
C LEU A 257 24.34 -74.02 2.43
N LYS A 258 24.55 -74.68 3.58
CA LYS A 258 23.98 -74.26 4.88
C LYS A 258 24.47 -72.87 5.31
N CYS A 259 25.75 -72.57 5.12
CA CYS A 259 26.33 -71.27 5.43
C CYS A 259 25.76 -70.15 4.54
N ARG A 260 25.58 -70.42 3.24
CA ARG A 260 24.97 -69.49 2.29
C ARG A 260 23.51 -69.21 2.62
N ILE A 261 22.71 -70.25 2.92
CA ILE A 261 21.30 -70.10 3.31
C ILE A 261 21.18 -69.26 4.59
N ASN A 262 22.01 -69.51 5.60
CA ASN A 262 22.02 -68.72 6.83
C ASN A 262 22.38 -67.24 6.59
N ARG A 263 23.30 -66.93 5.67
CA ARG A 263 23.57 -65.53 5.29
C ARG A 263 22.34 -64.86 4.67
N TYR A 264 21.65 -65.54 3.76
CA TYR A 264 20.42 -65.00 3.16
C TYR A 264 19.33 -64.79 4.21
N PHE A 265 19.17 -65.71 5.15
CA PHE A 265 18.23 -65.58 6.26
C PHE A 265 18.49 -64.33 7.12
N VAL A 266 19.77 -64.09 7.47
CA VAL A 266 20.18 -62.89 8.23
C VAL A 266 19.95 -61.61 7.42
N GLN A 267 20.17 -61.64 6.10
CA GLN A 267 19.90 -60.49 5.22
C GLN A 267 18.40 -60.19 5.14
N MET A 268 17.55 -61.21 5.00
CA MET A 268 16.09 -61.02 4.96
C MET A 268 15.51 -60.54 6.29
N LYS A 269 16.06 -61.02 7.41
CA LYS A 269 15.66 -60.57 8.74
C LYS A 269 15.99 -59.09 8.99
N LYS A 270 17.12 -58.61 8.46
CA LYS A 270 17.44 -57.16 8.50
C LYS A 270 16.45 -56.33 7.69
N VAL A 271 16.00 -56.81 6.53
CA VAL A 271 15.02 -56.13 5.67
C VAL A 271 13.63 -56.03 6.33
N THR A 272 13.31 -56.92 7.26
CA THR A 272 12.04 -56.91 8.01
C THR A 272 12.11 -56.14 9.33
N GLU A 273 13.29 -56.06 9.97
CA GLU A 273 13.49 -55.35 11.24
C GLU A 273 13.85 -53.86 11.06
N ASP A 274 14.51 -53.49 9.96
CA ASP A 274 14.73 -52.09 9.61
C ASP A 274 13.43 -51.50 9.04
N LYS A 275 12.84 -50.59 9.82
CA LYS A 275 11.62 -49.79 9.55
C LYS A 275 11.48 -49.29 8.10
N PRO A 276 10.23 -49.03 7.66
CA PRO A 276 9.88 -48.86 6.25
C PRO A 276 10.69 -47.76 5.57
N PHE A 277 10.92 -47.92 4.27
CA PHE A 277 11.61 -46.98 3.37
C PHE A 277 10.84 -45.65 3.16
N SER A 278 10.02 -45.23 4.12
CA SER A 278 9.34 -43.93 4.13
C SER A 278 10.05 -42.96 5.08
N SER A 279 10.94 -42.16 4.51
CA SER A 279 11.28 -40.82 5.02
C SER A 279 10.49 -39.78 4.24
#